data_AF-A0A960QQR3-F1
#
_entry.id   AF-A0A960QQR3-F1
#
_cell.length_a   1.000
_cell.length_b   1.000
_cell.length_c   1.000
_cell.angle_alpha   90.00
_cell.angle_beta   90.00
_cell.angle_gamma   90.00
#
_symmetry.space_group_name_H-M   'P 1'
#
loop_
_entity.id
_entity.type
_entity.pdbx_description
1 polymer ?
#
loop_
_entity_poly.entity_id
_entity_poly.type
_entity_poly.pdbx_seq_one_letter_code
_entity_poly.pdbx_strand_id
1 'polypeptide(L)' 'ISSVDEIDLAALMFQTGYLTIGRYEPVTKHYHLDFPNQEVIEAFLETLITHFAKINSLF' A
#
# COMPACT_ATOMS: atom_id res chain seq x y z
N ILE A 1 -15.66 17.06 -14.90
CA ILE A 1 -14.69 16.77 -13.81
C ILE A 1 -14.74 15.26 -13.67
N SER A 2 -13.87 14.53 -14.36
CA SER A 2 -13.98 13.07 -14.51
C SER A 2 -12.58 12.52 -14.76
N SER A 3 -11.82 12.32 -13.67
CA SER A 3 -10.56 11.56 -13.63
C SER A 3 -9.92 11.51 -12.22
N VAL A 4 -10.49 12.20 -11.22
CA VAL A 4 -9.92 12.27 -9.85
C VAL A 4 -10.38 11.10 -8.97
N ASP A 5 -11.39 10.35 -9.40
CA ASP A 5 -12.15 9.47 -8.50
C ASP A 5 -11.58 8.04 -8.32
N GLU A 6 -10.53 7.66 -9.05
CA GLU A 6 -9.84 6.38 -8.84
C GLU A 6 -8.32 6.60 -8.80
N ILE A 7 -7.82 6.93 -7.61
CA ILE A 7 -6.40 6.79 -7.32
C ILE A 7 -6.16 5.32 -6.98
N ASP A 8 -5.28 4.68 -7.75
CA ASP A 8 -4.81 3.32 -7.47
C ASP A 8 -4.27 3.24 -6.04
N LEU A 9 -4.72 2.24 -5.28
CA LEU A 9 -4.35 2.11 -3.86
C LEU A 9 -2.83 1.97 -3.68
N ALA A 10 -2.14 1.24 -4.56
CA ALA A 10 -0.69 1.11 -4.49
C ALA A 10 -0.01 2.45 -4.76
N ALA A 11 -0.53 3.26 -5.69
CA ALA A 11 -0.05 4.62 -5.92
C ALA A 11 -0.23 5.53 -4.69
N LEU A 12 -1.39 5.47 -4.02
CA LEU A 12 -1.64 6.22 -2.79
C LEU A 12 -0.70 5.76 -1.65
N MET A 13 -0.55 4.45 -1.46
CA MET A 13 0.35 3.88 -0.44
C MET A 13 1.81 4.24 -0.72
N PHE A 14 2.22 4.30 -1.98
CA PHE A 14 3.55 4.77 -2.36
C PHE A 14 3.73 6.27 -2.10
N GLN A 15 2.76 7.10 -2.49
CA GLN A 15 2.81 8.55 -2.29
C GLN A 15 2.87 8.93 -0.80
N THR A 16 2.20 8.16 0.06
CA THR A 16 2.12 8.38 1.51
C THR A 16 3.26 7.71 2.29
N GLY A 17 4.13 6.93 1.64
CA GLY A 17 5.30 6.30 2.24
C GLY A 17 5.04 4.96 2.95
N TYR A 18 3.84 4.39 2.82
CA TYR A 18 3.55 3.02 3.27
C TYR A 18 4.30 1.99 2.41
N LEU A 19 4.38 2.24 1.11
CA LEU A 19 5.20 1.46 0.19
C LEU A 19 6.38 2.28 -0.31
N THR A 20 7.51 1.63 -0.52
CA THR A 20 8.74 2.19 -1.08
C THR A 20 9.33 1.24 -2.12
N ILE A 21 10.35 1.66 -2.86
CA ILE A 21 11.05 0.75 -3.78
C ILE A 21 11.87 -0.23 -2.95
N GLY A 22 11.43 -1.49 -2.91
CA GLY A 22 12.18 -2.58 -2.27
C GLY A 22 13.22 -3.19 -3.21
N ARG A 23 12.91 -3.28 -4.51
CA ARG A 23 13.82 -3.85 -5.51
C ARG A 23 13.56 -3.30 -6.90
N TYR A 24 14.62 -3.17 -7.69
CA TYR A 24 14.55 -2.96 -9.14
C TYR A 24 14.87 -4.28 -9.87
N GLU A 25 14.05 -4.67 -10.83
CA GLU A 25 14.28 -5.82 -11.72
C GLU A 25 14.80 -5.31 -13.07
N PRO A 26 16.12 -5.38 -13.36
CA PRO A 26 16.70 -4.75 -14.53
C PRO A 26 16.23 -5.36 -15.86
N VAL A 27 15.85 -6.64 -15.86
CA VAL A 27 15.42 -7.34 -17.08
C VAL A 27 14.09 -6.79 -17.57
N THR A 28 13.14 -6.58 -16.65
CA THR A 28 11.80 -6.06 -16.97
C THR A 28 11.71 -4.54 -16.86
N LYS A 29 12.73 -3.90 -16.24
CA LYS A 29 12.76 -2.48 -15.87
C LYS A 29 11.63 -2.09 -14.92
N HIS A 30 11.13 -3.04 -14.14
CA HIS A 30 10.09 -2.79 -13.15
C HIS A 30 10.66 -2.57 -11.76
N TYR A 31 9.98 -1.72 -11.00
CA TYR A 31 10.21 -1.55 -9.58
C TYR A 31 9.19 -2.36 -8.79
N HIS A 32 9.68 -3.10 -7.82
CA HIS A 32 8.86 -3.80 -6.84
C HIS A 32 8.72 -2.90 -5.62
N LEU A 33 7.46 -2.67 -5.26
CA LEU A 33 7.11 -1.90 -4.08
C LEU A 33 6.99 -2.84 -2.88
N ASP A 34 7.51 -2.40 -1.74
CA ASP A 34 7.44 -3.12 -0.47
C ASP A 34 7.38 -2.14 0.71
N PHE A 35 6.99 -2.62 1.88
CA PHE A 35 7.04 -1.85 3.10
C PHE A 35 8.49 -1.55 3.50
N PRO A 36 8.79 -0.34 3.99
CA PRO A 36 10.16 0.07 4.30
C PRO A 36 10.72 -0.63 5.55
N ASN A 37 9.87 -1.05 6.48
CA ASN A 37 10.23 -1.70 7.73
C ASN A 37 8.99 -2.33 8.40
N GLN A 38 9.23 -3.03 9.51
CA GLN A 38 8.23 -3.73 10.28
C GLN A 38 7.23 -2.78 10.97
N GLU A 39 7.70 -1.64 11.47
CA GLU A 39 6.88 -0.65 12.18
C GLU A 39 5.79 -0.05 11.27
N VAL A 40 6.10 0.18 9.99
CA VAL A 40 5.11 0.67 9.01
C VAL A 40 4.09 -0.42 8.65
N ILE A 41 4.49 -1.70 8.62
CA ILE A 41 3.56 -2.82 8.44
C ILE A 41 2.58 -2.85 9.62
N GLU A 42 3.09 -2.81 10.84
CA GLU A 42 2.29 -2.86 12.07
C GLU A 42 1.31 -1.68 12.12
N ALA A 43 1.78 -0.46 11.88
CA ALA A 43 0.91 0.72 11.83
C ALA A 43 -0.18 0.60 10.74
N PHE A 44 0.15 0.03 9.57
CA PHE A 44 -0.83 -0.22 8.51
C PHE A 44 -1.92 -1.23 8.95
N LEU A 45 -1.52 -2.34 9.57
CA LEU A 45 -2.43 -3.38 10.06
C LEU A 45 -3.33 -2.84 11.19
N GLU A 46 -2.76 -2.11 12.14
CA GLU A 46 -3.50 -1.56 13.29
C GLU A 46 -4.49 -0.47 12.89
N THR A 47 -4.11 0.39 11.95
CA THR A 47 -4.93 1.55 11.57
C THR A 47 -5.80 1.27 10.35
N LEU A 48 -5.21 0.98 9.20
CA LEU A 48 -5.92 0.99 7.93
C LEU A 48 -6.82 -0.24 7.78
N ILE A 49 -6.34 -1.43 8.14
CA ILE A 49 -7.17 -2.64 8.09
C ILE A 49 -8.32 -2.55 9.08
N THR A 50 -8.06 -2.17 10.33
CA THR A 50 -9.11 -2.07 11.36
C THR A 50 -10.22 -1.07 10.99
N HIS A 51 -9.88 0.05 10.34
CA HIS A 51 -10.83 1.11 10.04
C HIS A 51 -11.49 1.01 8.65
N PHE A 52 -10.81 0.41 7.66
CA PHE A 52 -11.27 0.40 6.27
C PHE A 52 -11.60 -0.99 5.73
N ALA A 53 -10.97 -2.06 6.23
CA ALA A 53 -11.46 -3.39 5.91
C ALA A 53 -12.75 -3.60 6.71
N LYS A 54 -13.90 -3.65 6.03
CA LYS A 54 -15.08 -4.33 6.60
C LYS A 54 -14.71 -5.80 6.75
N ILE A 55 -13.96 -6.13 7.79
CA ILE A 55 -13.80 -7.51 8.23
C ILE A 55 -15.18 -7.89 8.72
N ASN A 56 -15.97 -8.50 7.83
CA ASN A 56 -17.17 -9.20 8.24
C ASN A 56 -16.66 -10.30 9.16
N SER A 57 -16.81 -10.11 10.46
CA SER A 57 -16.36 -11.06 11.47
C SER A 57 -17.16 -12.34 11.30
N LEU A 58 -16.64 -13.26 10.49
CA LEU A 58 -17.07 -14.65 10.46
C LEU A 58 -16.28 -15.41 11.52
N PHE A 59 -16.48 -15.05 12.78
CA PHE A 59 -16.29 -15.87 13.97
C PHE A 59 -17.27 -15.39 15.04
#